data_AF-A0A1I4A4K1-F1
#
_entry.id   AF-A0A1I4A4K1-F1
#
_cell.length_a   1.000
_cell.length_b   1.000
_cell.length_c   1.000
_cell.angle_alpha   90.00
_cell.angle_beta   90.00
_cell.angle_gamma   90.00
#
_symmetry.space_group_name_H-M   'P 1'
#
loop_
_entity.id
_entity.type
_entity.pdbx_description
1 polymer ?
#
loop_
_entity_poly.entity_id
_entity_poly.type
_entity_poly.pdbx_seq_one_letter_code
_entity_poly.pdbx_strand_id
1 'polypeptide(L)' 'MLGNKPWDTAAGVLIAREAGAVVVDMGGSPHAMNARAAIAANPKILADPVELIAEADRDANRSE' A
#
# COMPACT_ATOMS: atom_id res chain seq x y z
N MET A 1 -1.33 7.75 -10.05
CA MET A 1 -0.40 6.69 -9.57
C MET A 1 0.77 7.32 -8.82
N LEU A 2 1.15 6.73 -7.67
CA LEU A 2 2.36 7.10 -6.94
C LEU A 2 3.56 6.52 -7.71
N GLY A 3 4.37 7.35 -8.34
CA GLY A 3 5.42 6.95 -9.31
C GLY A 3 6.67 6.30 -8.69
N ASN A 4 6.53 5.63 -7.57
CA ASN A 4 7.63 5.15 -6.74
C ASN A 4 8.36 4.02 -7.46
N LYS A 5 9.69 4.10 -7.48
CA LYS A 5 10.57 3.02 -7.91
C LYS A 5 10.84 2.06 -6.74
N PRO A 6 11.28 0.83 -6.99
CA PRO A 6 11.51 -0.15 -5.92
C PRO A 6 12.48 0.35 -4.84
N TRP A 7 13.50 1.14 -5.24
CA TRP A 7 14.46 1.73 -4.31
C TRP A 7 13.89 2.88 -3.47
N ASP A 8 12.78 3.52 -3.89
CA ASP A 8 12.14 4.59 -3.12
C ASP A 8 11.40 4.03 -1.89
N THR A 9 10.99 2.75 -1.93
CA THR A 9 10.23 2.10 -0.84
C THR A 9 11.02 1.05 -0.08
N ALA A 10 12.04 0.42 -0.68
CA ALA A 10 12.72 -0.74 -0.11
C ALA A 10 13.19 -0.56 1.35
N ALA A 11 13.88 0.55 1.64
CA ALA A 11 14.37 0.84 3.00
C ALA A 11 13.21 1.04 4.00
N GLY A 12 12.19 1.81 3.59
CA GLY A 12 11.01 2.06 4.43
C GLY A 12 10.20 0.79 4.72
N VAL A 13 10.07 -0.10 3.73
CA VAL A 13 9.36 -1.38 3.88
C VAL A 13 10.03 -2.26 4.93
N LEU A 14 11.36 -2.34 4.93
CA LEU A 14 12.10 -3.11 5.94
C LEU A 14 11.86 -2.52 7.34
N ILE A 15 12.07 -1.22 7.50
CA ILE A 15 11.88 -0.52 8.79
C ILE A 15 10.45 -0.71 9.32
N ALA A 16 9.45 -0.53 8.48
CA ALA A 16 8.05 -0.67 8.87
C ALA A 16 7.72 -2.09 9.35
N ARG A 17 8.24 -3.11 8.66
CA ARG A 17 8.05 -4.52 9.05
C ARG A 17 8.72 -4.83 10.40
N GLU A 18 9.94 -4.37 10.61
CA GLU A 18 10.64 -4.54 11.90
C GLU A 18 9.93 -3.80 13.06
N ALA A 19 9.26 -2.68 12.76
CA ALA A 19 8.40 -1.98 13.71
C ALA A 19 7.03 -2.65 13.95
N GLY A 20 6.75 -3.79 13.31
CA GLY A 20 5.51 -4.55 13.47
C GLY A 20 4.36 -4.08 12.58
N ALA A 21 4.61 -3.21 11.60
CA ALA A 21 3.62 -2.86 10.59
C ALA A 21 3.48 -3.98 9.55
N VAL A 22 2.28 -4.11 9.01
CA VAL A 22 2.04 -4.91 7.80
C VAL A 22 2.11 -3.97 6.61
N VAL A 23 2.81 -4.41 5.55
CA VAL A 23 3.01 -3.62 4.34
C VAL A 23 2.40 -4.36 3.14
N VAL A 24 1.42 -3.72 2.49
CA VAL A 24 0.65 -4.27 1.37
C VAL A 24 0.69 -3.33 0.15
N ASP A 25 0.36 -3.87 -1.02
CA ASP A 25 0.05 -3.10 -2.21
C ASP A 25 -1.39 -2.56 -2.14
N MET A 26 -1.78 -1.73 -3.11
CA MET A 26 -3.10 -1.11 -3.24
C MET A 26 -4.26 -2.12 -3.19
N GLY A 27 -4.04 -3.34 -3.71
CA GLY A 27 -5.03 -4.43 -3.66
C GLY A 27 -5.03 -5.24 -2.37
N GLY A 28 -4.28 -4.84 -1.34
CA GLY A 28 -4.16 -5.57 -0.07
C GLY A 28 -3.24 -6.79 -0.11
N SER A 29 -2.65 -7.12 -1.27
CA SER A 29 -1.66 -8.19 -1.38
C SER A 29 -0.34 -7.80 -0.69
N PRO A 30 0.47 -8.75 -0.20
CA PRO A 30 1.76 -8.42 0.41
C PRO A 30 2.64 -7.58 -0.51
N HIS A 31 3.26 -6.51 0.03
CA HIS A 31 4.11 -5.64 -0.78
C HIS A 31 5.33 -6.39 -1.31
N ALA A 32 5.57 -6.23 -2.61
CA ALA A 32 6.70 -6.79 -3.36
C ALA A 32 7.39 -5.68 -4.17
N MET A 33 8.59 -5.96 -4.69
CA MET A 33 9.39 -4.97 -5.42
C MET A 33 8.72 -4.40 -6.68
N ASN A 34 7.71 -5.07 -7.23
CA ASN A 34 6.93 -4.63 -8.38
C ASN A 34 5.56 -4.02 -8.00
N ALA A 35 5.29 -3.83 -6.70
CA ALA A 35 4.03 -3.27 -6.22
C ALA A 35 3.84 -1.84 -6.74
N ARG A 36 2.58 -1.48 -7.01
CA ARG A 36 2.22 -0.14 -7.52
C ARG A 36 2.14 0.90 -6.41
N ALA A 37 1.97 0.44 -5.16
CA ALA A 37 1.94 1.26 -3.97
C ALA A 37 2.56 0.51 -2.77
N ALA A 38 2.83 1.27 -1.71
CA ALA A 38 3.19 0.74 -0.41
C ALA A 38 2.24 1.35 0.63
N ILE A 39 1.37 0.51 1.19
CA ILE A 39 0.48 0.86 2.31
C ILE A 39 1.05 0.16 3.54
N ALA A 40 1.53 0.93 4.52
CA ALA A 40 2.05 0.41 5.78
C ALA A 40 1.15 0.84 6.94
N ALA A 41 0.64 -0.12 7.71
CA ALA A 41 -0.23 0.17 8.84
C ALA A 41 -0.08 -0.88 9.96
N ASN A 42 -0.60 -0.55 11.15
CA ASN A 42 -0.77 -1.53 12.21
C ASN A 42 -1.77 -2.61 11.74
N PRO A 43 -1.55 -3.92 12.04
CA PRO A 43 -2.46 -4.99 11.64
C PRO A 43 -3.93 -4.75 11.99
N LYS A 44 -4.22 -4.09 13.12
CA LYS A 44 -5.58 -3.84 13.62
C LYS A 44 -6.37 -2.85 12.78
N ILE A 45 -5.70 -1.98 12.03
CA ILE A 45 -6.34 -0.91 11.24
C ILE A 45 -6.06 -1.04 9.75
N LEU A 46 -5.38 -2.09 9.29
CA LEU A 46 -4.94 -2.19 7.89
C LEU A 46 -6.12 -2.30 6.91
N ALA A 47 -7.22 -2.91 7.33
CA ALA A 47 -8.39 -3.11 6.49
C ALA A 47 -9.01 -1.77 6.04
N ASP A 48 -9.18 -0.84 6.98
CA ASP A 48 -9.84 0.46 6.75
C ASP A 48 -9.20 1.28 5.60
N PRO A 49 -7.87 1.58 5.59
CA PRO A 49 -7.26 2.31 4.50
C PRO A 49 -7.25 1.53 3.19
N VAL A 50 -7.13 0.20 3.21
CA VAL A 50 -7.19 -0.62 1.99
C VAL A 50 -8.56 -0.53 1.35
N GLU A 51 -9.63 -0.62 2.14
CA GLU A 51 -11.01 -0.49 1.66
C GLU A 51 -11.29 0.92 1.12
N LEU A 52 -10.88 1.96 1.86
CA LEU A 52 -11.04 3.36 1.43
C LEU A 52 -10.30 3.66 0.12
N ILE A 53 -9.07 3.13 -0.04
CA ILE A 53 -8.29 3.31 -1.26
C ILE A 53 -8.95 2.56 -2.43
N ALA A 54 -9.47 1.35 -2.20
CA ALA A 54 -10.16 0.58 -3.23
C ALA A 54 -11.50 1.22 -3.65
N GLU A 55 -12.20 1.90 -2.74
CA GLU A 55 -13.36 2.73 -3.09
C GLU A 55 -12.97 3.94 -3.93
N ALA A 56 -11.96 4.70 -3.51
CA ALA A 56 -11.47 5.87 -4.24
C ALA A 56 -10.97 5.53 -5.65
N ASP A 57 -10.29 4.39 -5.83
CA ASP A 57 -9.82 3.93 -7.15
C ASP A 57 -10.98 3.59 -8.09
N ARG A 58 -12.04 2.94 -7.58
CA ARG A 58 -13.25 2.65 -8.35
C ARG A 58 -13.99 3.93 -8.76
N ASP A 59 -14.05 4.91 -7.87
CA ASP A 59 -14.67 6.20 -8.16
C ASP A 59 -13.90 6.99 -9.22
N ALA A 60 -12.58 7.02 -9.13
CA ALA A 60 -11.73 7.67 -10.12
C ALA A 60 -11.91 7.05 -11.51
N ASN A 61 -11.96 5.71 -11.60
CA ASN A 61 -12.16 5.00 -12.87
C ASN A 61 -13.57 5.14 -13.44
N ARG A 62 -14.57 5.59 -12.66
CA ARG A 62 -15.94 5.85 -13.14
C ARG A 62 -16.09 7.23 -13.78
N SER A 63 -15.24 8.17 -13.39
CA SER A 63 -15.25 9.55 -13.91
C SER A 63 -14.48 9.73 -15.22
N GLU A 64 -13.76 8.70 -15.67
CA GLU A 64 -13.09 8.62 -16.98
C GLU A 64 -14.01 7.96 -18.02
#